data_AF-A0A5J6HSX0-F1
#
_entry.id   AF-A0A5J6HSX0-F1
#
_cell.length_a   1.000
_cell.length_b   1.000
_cell.length_c   1.000
_cell.angle_alpha   90.00
_cell.angle_beta   90.00
_cell.angle_gamma   90.00
#
_symmetry.space_group_name_H-M   'P 1'
#
loop_
_entity.id
_entity.type
_entity.pdbx_description
1 polymer ?
#
loop_
_entity_poly.entity_id
_entity_poly.type
_entity_poly.pdbx_seq_one_letter_code
_entity_poly.pdbx_strand_id
1 'polypeptide(L)'
;MRAPRKGLRVQGKRSPARRPTMKDIARRAGVSESAVSFALNDRPGVSDITRDRVRRVAEQLGWRPSTAARALSGEGSATVGLVVARPAATLGVDSFFLQLISGVQEVLAERHLGLLFQVVEDVAAECAVYRRWWAEHRVDGVLVVDPRTADPRPALLDELGLPAVVTGGVPDPDAGHAGLSTVWADDAGAMASVVGHLHALGHRRIVHIAGLEGLAHTERRMRTLSAEAASRGLSGVRSVPTDYSDAEGAAVTRRVLEAAEPPTALVYDNDVMAVAGVAAASSLGFVVPDDVSVVAWEDSALCRMVHPWLTALSRDTVAFGRTAARELLALLDDGPAATVQVPLPRLIERESTGPVRGA
;
A
#
# COMPACT_ATOMS: atom_id res chain seq x y z
N MET A 1 1.10 -3.80 -64.46
CA MET A 1 -0.07 -3.17 -63.79
C MET A 1 0.14 -3.22 -62.29
N ARG A 2 0.51 -2.10 -61.66
CA ARG A 2 0.59 -1.96 -60.19
C ARG A 2 -0.74 -1.34 -59.70
N ALA A 3 -1.43 -2.03 -58.81
CA ALA A 3 -2.64 -1.51 -58.16
C ALA A 3 -2.31 -0.30 -57.26
N PRO A 4 -3.19 0.71 -57.15
CA PRO A 4 -2.94 1.85 -56.27
C PRO A 4 -3.23 1.45 -54.82
N ARG A 5 -2.25 1.69 -53.94
CA ARG A 5 -2.45 1.62 -52.48
C ARG A 5 -3.47 2.70 -52.09
N LYS A 6 -4.65 2.29 -51.63
CA LYS A 6 -5.59 3.16 -50.93
C LYS A 6 -4.87 3.77 -49.71
N GLY A 7 -4.67 5.08 -49.74
CA GLY A 7 -4.11 5.83 -48.63
C GLY A 7 -4.94 5.62 -47.37
N LEU A 8 -4.29 5.15 -46.31
CA LEU A 8 -4.84 5.13 -44.97
C LEU A 8 -5.12 6.59 -44.58
N ARG A 9 -6.40 6.97 -44.48
CA ARG A 9 -6.78 8.27 -43.94
C ARG A 9 -6.31 8.31 -42.49
N VAL A 10 -5.27 9.10 -42.23
CA VAL A 10 -4.86 9.48 -40.88
C VAL A 10 -6.06 10.15 -40.22
N GLN A 11 -6.68 9.47 -39.25
CA GLN A 11 -7.70 10.09 -38.41
C GLN A 11 -7.05 11.30 -37.71
N GLY A 12 -7.59 12.49 -37.96
CA GLY A 12 -7.10 13.72 -37.36
C GLY A 12 -7.07 13.61 -35.83
N LYS A 13 -6.05 14.21 -35.20
CA LYS A 13 -5.95 14.32 -33.73
C LYS A 13 -7.30 14.79 -33.18
N ARG A 14 -7.97 13.94 -32.39
CA ARG A 14 -9.10 14.37 -31.57
C ARG A 14 -8.59 15.39 -30.57
N SER A 15 -8.76 16.68 -30.86
CA SER A 15 -8.58 17.72 -29.84
C SER A 15 -9.66 17.54 -28.78
N PRO A 16 -9.31 17.47 -27.48
CA PRO A 16 -10.30 17.35 -26.43
C PRO A 16 -11.28 18.54 -26.50
N ALA A 17 -12.56 18.26 -26.31
CA ALA A 17 -13.57 19.31 -26.22
C ALA A 17 -13.21 20.28 -25.07
N ARG A 18 -13.41 21.59 -25.31
CA ARG A 18 -13.09 22.60 -24.30
C ARG A 18 -13.92 22.34 -23.05
N ARG A 19 -13.27 22.24 -21.89
CA ARG A 19 -13.96 22.12 -20.60
C ARG A 19 -14.88 23.32 -20.37
N PRO A 20 -16.08 23.12 -19.80
CA PRO A 20 -16.96 24.21 -19.40
C PRO A 20 -16.23 25.17 -18.44
N THR A 21 -16.56 26.46 -18.51
CA THR A 21 -15.97 27.51 -17.65
C THR A 21 -17.05 28.25 -16.86
N MET A 22 -16.68 29.00 -15.82
CA MET A 22 -17.60 29.92 -15.14
C MET A 22 -18.24 30.92 -16.10
N LYS A 23 -17.52 31.33 -17.15
CA LYS A 23 -18.04 32.17 -18.23
C LYS A 23 -19.16 31.49 -19.03
N ASP A 24 -19.08 30.19 -19.24
CA ASP A 24 -20.12 29.42 -19.93
C ASP A 24 -21.37 29.27 -19.05
N ILE A 25 -21.18 29.10 -17.73
CA ILE A 25 -22.27 29.12 -16.75
C ILE A 25 -22.94 30.49 -16.73
N ALA A 26 -22.17 31.56 -16.60
CA ALA A 26 -22.66 32.94 -16.54
C ALA A 26 -23.53 33.27 -17.75
N ARG A 27 -23.05 32.92 -18.95
CA ARG A 27 -23.77 33.10 -20.21
C ARG A 27 -25.10 32.34 -20.25
N ARG A 28 -25.11 31.08 -19.82
CA ARG A 28 -26.32 30.22 -19.87
C ARG A 28 -27.31 30.54 -18.74
N ALA A 29 -26.83 30.98 -17.59
CA ALA A 29 -27.65 31.42 -16.47
C ALA A 29 -28.11 32.89 -16.57
N GLY A 30 -27.58 33.68 -17.50
CA GLY A 30 -27.93 35.08 -17.70
C GLY A 30 -27.50 35.99 -16.54
N VAL A 31 -26.30 35.75 -15.99
CA VAL A 31 -25.72 36.50 -14.86
C VAL A 31 -24.25 36.85 -15.13
N SER A 32 -23.62 37.67 -14.28
CA SER A 32 -22.18 37.95 -14.37
C SER A 32 -21.32 36.78 -13.85
N GLU A 33 -20.05 36.70 -14.27
CA GLU A 33 -19.10 35.71 -13.73
C GLU A 33 -18.90 35.86 -12.21
N SER A 34 -18.92 37.09 -11.69
CA SER A 34 -18.88 37.37 -10.25
C SER A 34 -20.10 36.81 -9.52
N ALA A 35 -21.30 36.94 -10.10
CA ALA A 35 -22.51 36.36 -9.53
C ALA A 35 -22.49 34.82 -9.56
N VAL A 36 -21.89 34.22 -10.59
CA VAL A 36 -21.64 32.76 -10.62
C VAL A 36 -20.69 32.35 -9.50
N SER A 37 -19.58 33.08 -9.31
CA SER A 37 -18.64 32.81 -8.22
C SER A 37 -19.29 32.94 -6.84
N PHE A 38 -20.12 33.96 -6.62
CA PHE A 38 -20.82 34.15 -5.34
C PHE A 38 -21.90 33.09 -5.09
N ALA A 39 -22.60 32.68 -6.16
CA ALA A 39 -23.59 31.61 -6.10
C ALA A 39 -22.96 30.23 -5.82
N LEU A 40 -21.81 29.93 -6.41
CA LEU A 40 -21.15 28.62 -6.27
C LEU A 40 -20.35 28.49 -4.97
N ASN A 41 -19.82 29.58 -4.42
CA ASN A 41 -19.03 29.59 -3.18
C ASN A 41 -19.84 30.05 -1.95
N ASP A 42 -21.18 30.03 -2.02
CA ASP A 42 -22.05 30.42 -0.90
C ASP A 42 -21.78 31.78 -0.24
N ARG A 43 -21.29 32.72 -1.06
CA ARG A 43 -21.08 34.10 -0.62
C ARG A 43 -22.39 34.91 -0.61
N PRO A 44 -22.55 35.87 0.32
CA PRO A 44 -23.67 36.78 0.33
C PRO A 44 -23.65 37.72 -0.90
N GLY A 45 -24.82 38.21 -1.32
CA GLY A 45 -24.95 39.14 -2.47
C GLY A 45 -25.63 38.56 -3.71
N VAL A 46 -26.16 37.33 -3.65
CA VAL A 46 -26.94 36.69 -4.71
C VAL A 46 -28.19 36.07 -4.10
N SER A 47 -29.36 36.27 -4.74
CA SER A 47 -30.62 35.68 -4.26
C SER A 47 -30.64 34.15 -4.40
N ASP A 48 -31.38 33.46 -3.54
CA ASP A 48 -31.50 31.99 -3.58
C ASP A 48 -31.99 31.48 -4.93
N ILE A 49 -32.94 32.18 -5.56
CA ILE A 49 -33.43 31.89 -6.91
C ILE A 49 -32.27 31.91 -7.93
N THR A 50 -31.38 32.89 -7.83
CA THR A 50 -30.23 33.01 -8.73
C THR A 50 -29.19 31.94 -8.42
N ARG A 51 -28.98 31.62 -7.15
CA ARG A 51 -28.08 30.54 -6.69
C ARG A 51 -28.51 29.19 -7.26
N ASP A 52 -29.78 28.83 -7.11
CA ASP A 52 -30.36 27.59 -7.63
C ASP A 52 -30.30 27.52 -9.16
N ARG A 53 -30.48 28.65 -9.84
CA ARG A 53 -30.32 28.71 -11.30
C ARG A 53 -28.87 28.46 -11.73
N VAL A 54 -27.90 29.08 -11.07
CA VAL A 54 -26.48 28.90 -11.35
C VAL A 54 -26.05 27.45 -11.11
N ARG A 55 -26.44 26.86 -9.97
CA ARG A 55 -26.14 25.45 -9.63
C ARG A 55 -26.69 24.48 -10.68
N ARG A 56 -27.97 24.63 -11.06
CA ARG A 56 -28.59 23.81 -12.12
C ARG A 56 -27.87 23.94 -13.46
N VAL A 57 -27.46 25.14 -13.85
CA VAL A 57 -26.72 25.36 -15.10
C VAL A 57 -25.33 24.72 -15.04
N ALA A 58 -24.63 24.83 -13.90
CA ALA A 58 -23.34 24.20 -13.69
C ALA A 58 -23.44 22.66 -13.83
N GLU A 59 -24.45 22.05 -13.20
CA GLU A 59 -24.75 20.61 -13.32
C GLU A 59 -25.05 20.20 -14.76
N GLN A 60 -25.93 20.94 -15.46
CA GLN A 60 -26.27 20.65 -16.87
C GLN A 60 -25.08 20.74 -17.81
N LEU A 61 -24.11 21.60 -17.51
CA LEU A 61 -22.88 21.74 -18.28
C LEU A 61 -21.81 20.71 -17.85
N GLY A 62 -22.02 19.97 -16.76
CA GLY A 62 -20.99 19.11 -16.17
C GLY A 62 -19.79 19.92 -15.63
N TRP A 63 -20.02 21.18 -15.26
CA TRP A 63 -18.96 22.03 -14.71
C TRP A 63 -18.63 21.61 -13.27
N ARG A 64 -17.33 21.57 -12.96
CA ARG A 64 -16.78 21.41 -11.62
C ARG A 64 -15.66 22.45 -11.44
N PRO A 65 -15.45 22.99 -10.22
CA PRO A 65 -14.31 23.86 -9.96
C PRO A 65 -12.99 23.10 -10.21
N SER A 66 -11.98 23.81 -10.71
CA SER A 66 -10.63 23.22 -10.84
C SER A 66 -9.99 23.04 -9.46
N THR A 67 -9.02 22.14 -9.35
CA THR A 67 -8.23 21.97 -8.13
C THR A 67 -7.63 23.29 -7.65
N ALA A 68 -7.08 24.10 -8.57
CA ALA A 68 -6.57 25.43 -8.26
C ALA A 68 -7.65 26.39 -7.71
N ALA A 69 -8.88 26.33 -8.23
CA ALA A 69 -9.98 27.15 -7.73
C ALA A 69 -10.42 26.71 -6.32
N ARG A 70 -10.42 25.40 -6.05
CA ARG A 70 -10.74 24.85 -4.73
C ARG A 70 -9.67 25.15 -3.67
N ALA A 71 -8.40 25.07 -4.06
CA ALA A 71 -7.30 25.49 -3.19
C ALA A 71 -7.41 26.98 -2.82
N LEU A 72 -7.74 27.85 -3.79
CA LEU A 72 -7.95 29.29 -3.55
C LEU A 72 -9.19 29.60 -2.69
N SER A 73 -10.19 28.72 -2.67
CA SER A 73 -11.38 28.87 -1.84
C SER A 73 -11.26 28.21 -0.46
N GLY A 74 -10.12 27.56 -0.16
CA GLY A 74 -9.89 26.86 1.10
C GLY A 74 -10.55 25.48 1.19
N GLU A 75 -11.09 24.93 0.09
CA GLU A 75 -11.75 23.62 0.05
C GLU A 75 -10.78 22.44 -0.20
N GLY A 76 -9.47 22.71 -0.28
CA GLY A 76 -8.46 21.72 -0.62
C GLY A 76 -8.48 21.25 -2.09
N SER A 77 -7.69 20.23 -2.38
CA SER A 77 -7.48 19.58 -3.68
C SER A 77 -8.45 18.43 -3.97
N ALA A 78 -9.18 17.93 -2.96
CA ALA A 78 -10.03 16.73 -3.00
C ALA A 78 -9.24 15.50 -3.44
N THR A 79 -7.99 15.44 -3.01
CA THR A 79 -7.05 14.40 -3.44
C THR A 79 -6.19 13.97 -2.27
N VAL A 80 -6.06 12.67 -2.06
CA VAL A 80 -5.10 12.07 -1.14
C VAL A 80 -3.91 11.56 -1.93
N GLY A 81 -2.70 11.73 -1.41
CA GLY A 81 -1.49 11.21 -2.02
C GLY A 81 -1.11 9.82 -1.49
N LEU A 82 -0.59 8.96 -2.36
CA LEU A 82 0.14 7.75 -1.98
C LEU A 82 1.38 7.65 -2.86
N VAL A 83 2.55 7.66 -2.23
CA VAL A 83 3.82 7.46 -2.89
C VAL A 83 4.42 6.14 -2.42
N VAL A 84 4.94 5.34 -3.35
CA VAL A 84 5.62 4.07 -3.04
C VAL A 84 7.05 4.14 -3.54
N ALA A 85 8.00 4.07 -2.60
CA ALA A 85 9.44 4.01 -2.87
C ALA A 85 9.92 2.56 -3.01
N ARG A 86 9.65 1.94 -4.18
CA ARG A 86 10.06 0.58 -4.54
C ARG A 86 10.32 0.46 -6.05
N PRO A 87 11.13 -0.53 -6.49
CA PRO A 87 11.22 -0.89 -7.90
C PRO A 87 9.83 -1.18 -8.48
N ALA A 88 9.46 -0.50 -9.58
CA ALA A 88 8.13 -0.62 -10.16
C ALA A 88 7.77 -2.06 -10.59
N ALA A 89 8.78 -2.87 -10.92
CA ALA A 89 8.62 -4.26 -11.33
C ALA A 89 8.11 -5.17 -10.20
N THR A 90 8.46 -4.90 -8.94
CA THR A 90 8.06 -5.73 -7.80
C THR A 90 6.71 -5.33 -7.22
N LEU A 91 6.29 -4.07 -7.43
CA LEU A 91 5.00 -3.59 -6.96
C LEU A 91 3.81 -4.29 -7.64
N GLY A 92 3.92 -4.59 -8.95
CA GLY A 92 2.80 -5.15 -9.72
C GLY A 92 2.42 -6.58 -9.34
N VAL A 93 3.29 -7.30 -8.63
CA VAL A 93 3.07 -8.68 -8.20
C VAL A 93 2.67 -8.80 -6.73
N ASP A 94 2.85 -7.73 -5.94
CA ASP A 94 2.54 -7.74 -4.51
C ASP A 94 1.05 -7.46 -4.27
N SER A 95 0.32 -8.51 -3.87
CA SER A 95 -1.13 -8.45 -3.65
C SER A 95 -1.54 -7.49 -2.52
N PHE A 96 -0.62 -7.19 -1.58
CA PHE A 96 -0.89 -6.29 -0.48
C PHE A 96 -1.29 -4.89 -0.95
N PHE A 97 -0.53 -4.30 -1.88
CA PHE A 97 -0.75 -2.91 -2.30
C PHE A 97 -2.08 -2.73 -3.04
N LEU A 98 -2.45 -3.68 -3.89
CA LEU A 98 -3.72 -3.60 -4.60
C LEU A 98 -4.92 -3.72 -3.66
N GLN A 99 -4.84 -4.59 -2.64
CA GLN A 99 -5.87 -4.69 -1.61
C GLN A 99 -5.93 -3.45 -0.72
N LEU A 100 -4.77 -2.91 -0.33
CA LEU A 100 -4.66 -1.67 0.43
C LEU A 100 -5.32 -0.50 -0.32
N ILE A 101 -4.94 -0.30 -1.59
CA ILE A 101 -5.50 0.74 -2.46
C ILE A 101 -7.00 0.55 -2.62
N SER A 102 -7.48 -0.69 -2.77
CA SER A 102 -8.92 -0.97 -2.88
C SER A 102 -9.67 -0.50 -1.62
N GLY A 103 -9.17 -0.82 -0.43
CA GLY A 103 -9.76 -0.36 0.83
C GLY A 103 -9.71 1.17 1.00
N VAL A 104 -8.61 1.80 0.58
CA VAL A 104 -8.49 3.26 0.57
C VAL A 104 -9.53 3.87 -0.37
N GLN A 105 -9.65 3.36 -1.59
CA GLN A 105 -10.59 3.84 -2.60
C GLN A 105 -12.05 3.75 -2.15
N GLU A 106 -12.45 2.70 -1.45
CA GLU A 106 -13.80 2.57 -0.90
C GLU A 106 -14.17 3.76 -0.01
N VAL A 107 -13.26 4.16 0.88
CA VAL A 107 -13.48 5.29 1.80
C VAL A 107 -13.38 6.64 1.09
N LEU A 108 -12.42 6.81 0.19
CA LEU A 108 -12.26 8.06 -0.56
C LEU A 108 -13.44 8.34 -1.51
N ALA A 109 -14.00 7.29 -2.11
CA ALA A 109 -15.13 7.39 -3.03
C ALA A 109 -16.39 7.94 -2.36
N GLU A 110 -16.64 7.59 -1.10
CA GLU A 110 -17.76 8.10 -0.28
C GLU A 110 -17.70 9.63 -0.11
N ARG A 111 -16.48 10.21 -0.12
CA ARG A 111 -16.22 11.65 0.01
C ARG A 111 -15.87 12.33 -1.32
N HIS A 112 -15.99 11.60 -2.44
CA HIS A 112 -15.60 12.07 -3.78
C HIS A 112 -14.15 12.56 -3.88
N LEU A 113 -13.24 11.97 -3.10
CA LEU A 113 -11.82 12.27 -3.13
C LEU A 113 -11.11 11.38 -4.14
N GLY A 114 -10.14 11.94 -4.86
CA GLY A 114 -9.23 11.19 -5.72
C GLY A 114 -8.04 10.62 -4.93
N LEU A 115 -7.39 9.61 -5.48
CA LEU A 115 -6.07 9.16 -5.04
C LEU A 115 -5.03 9.52 -6.11
N LEU A 116 -4.08 10.36 -5.75
CA LEU A 116 -2.91 10.62 -6.56
C LEU A 116 -1.82 9.64 -6.17
N PHE A 117 -1.60 8.67 -7.06
CA PHE A 117 -0.66 7.59 -6.86
C PHE A 117 0.63 7.80 -7.68
N GLN A 118 1.79 7.63 -7.05
CA GLN A 118 3.09 7.70 -7.74
C GLN A 118 4.07 6.66 -7.19
N VAL A 119 4.80 6.00 -8.08
CA VAL A 119 5.93 5.12 -7.71
C VAL A 119 7.22 5.87 -7.97
N VAL A 120 8.16 5.77 -7.04
CA VAL A 120 9.48 6.38 -7.12
C VAL A 120 10.56 5.37 -6.74
N GLU A 121 11.81 5.68 -7.08
CA GLU A 121 12.94 4.78 -6.88
C GLU A 121 13.30 4.62 -5.39
N ASP A 122 13.27 5.70 -4.63
CA ASP A 122 13.72 5.73 -3.24
C ASP A 122 12.94 6.74 -2.37
N VAL A 123 13.26 6.72 -1.06
CA VAL A 123 12.61 7.58 -0.06
C VAL A 123 12.96 9.06 -0.24
N ALA A 124 14.14 9.39 -0.80
CA ALA A 124 14.51 10.78 -1.06
C ALA A 124 13.64 11.39 -2.17
N ALA A 125 13.39 10.63 -3.24
CA ALA A 125 12.47 10.99 -4.29
C ALA A 125 11.03 11.10 -3.78
N GLU A 126 10.61 10.23 -2.85
CA GLU A 126 9.31 10.32 -2.19
C GLU A 126 9.16 11.62 -1.39
N CYS A 127 10.16 11.97 -0.57
CA CYS A 127 10.20 13.24 0.15
C CYS A 127 10.13 14.45 -0.79
N ALA A 128 10.81 14.41 -1.93
CA ALA A 128 10.73 15.46 -2.95
C ALA A 128 9.32 15.56 -3.56
N VAL A 129 8.63 14.43 -3.74
CA VAL A 129 7.24 14.39 -4.20
C VAL A 129 6.31 15.02 -3.18
N TYR A 130 6.45 14.73 -1.88
CA TYR A 130 5.65 15.36 -0.84
C TYR A 130 5.81 16.87 -0.81
N ARG A 131 7.05 17.38 -0.83
CA ARG A 131 7.30 18.83 -0.92
C ARG A 131 6.62 19.46 -2.14
N ARG A 132 6.75 18.82 -3.30
CA ARG A 132 6.14 19.32 -4.55
C ARG A 132 4.62 19.29 -4.48
N TRP A 133 4.03 18.17 -4.07
CA TRP A 133 2.57 18.04 -3.99
C TRP A 133 1.96 19.02 -2.99
N TRP A 134 2.63 19.24 -1.86
CA TRP A 134 2.21 20.23 -0.88
C TRP A 134 2.28 21.65 -1.42
N ALA A 135 3.43 22.06 -1.98
CA ALA A 135 3.60 23.39 -2.56
C ALA A 135 2.61 23.66 -3.71
N GLU A 136 2.33 22.65 -4.55
CA GLU A 136 1.41 22.73 -5.68
C GLU A 136 -0.08 22.57 -5.28
N HIS A 137 -0.39 22.39 -4.00
CA HIS A 137 -1.76 22.12 -3.50
C HIS A 137 -2.44 20.96 -4.25
N ARG A 138 -1.70 19.87 -4.46
CA ARG A 138 -2.15 18.70 -5.22
C ARG A 138 -2.76 17.61 -4.37
N VAL A 139 -2.50 17.63 -3.07
CA VAL A 139 -3.02 16.66 -2.10
C VAL A 139 -3.40 17.39 -0.83
N ASP A 140 -4.41 16.87 -0.14
CA ASP A 140 -4.89 17.37 1.15
C ASP A 140 -4.19 16.64 2.31
N GLY A 141 -3.76 15.41 2.05
CA GLY A 141 -2.99 14.58 2.97
C GLY A 141 -2.39 13.38 2.25
N VAL A 142 -1.54 12.62 2.94
CA VAL A 142 -0.83 11.48 2.35
C VAL A 142 -0.91 10.22 3.20
N LEU A 143 -0.97 9.07 2.52
CA LEU A 143 -0.77 7.77 3.14
C LEU A 143 0.69 7.38 2.95
N VAL A 144 1.38 7.10 4.04
CA VAL A 144 2.79 6.67 4.04
C VAL A 144 2.82 5.17 4.27
N VAL A 145 3.49 4.45 3.38
CA VAL A 145 3.69 3.00 3.43
C VAL A 145 5.19 2.70 3.51
N ASP A 146 5.53 1.45 3.81
CA ASP A 146 6.92 0.99 3.87
C ASP A 146 7.83 1.88 4.74
N PRO A 147 7.47 2.13 6.01
CA PRO A 147 8.31 2.90 6.92
C PRO A 147 9.73 2.31 6.97
N ARG A 148 10.74 3.17 7.10
CA ARG A 148 12.14 2.77 7.24
C ARG A 148 12.55 2.76 8.71
N THR A 149 13.64 2.05 9.04
CA THR A 149 14.21 2.10 10.40
C THR A 149 14.74 3.48 10.77
N ALA A 150 15.31 4.18 9.79
CA ALA A 150 15.68 5.60 9.88
C ALA A 150 14.87 6.40 8.85
N ASP A 151 13.59 6.62 9.16
CA ASP A 151 12.66 7.24 8.23
C ASP A 151 12.69 8.78 8.30
N PRO A 152 13.05 9.50 7.22
CA PRO A 152 13.03 10.95 7.21
C PRO A 152 11.62 11.53 7.02
N ARG A 153 10.63 10.72 6.60
CA ARG A 153 9.31 11.21 6.19
C ARG A 153 8.51 11.79 7.36
N PRO A 154 8.45 11.19 8.56
CA PRO A 154 7.70 11.79 9.68
C PRO A 154 8.14 13.22 10.02
N ALA A 155 9.45 13.45 10.17
CA ALA A 155 9.99 14.79 10.45
C ALA A 155 9.70 15.78 9.33
N LEU A 156 9.78 15.35 8.06
CA LEU A 156 9.42 16.19 6.91
C LEU A 156 7.93 16.53 6.91
N LEU A 157 7.05 15.58 7.23
CA LEU A 157 5.61 15.79 7.24
C LEU A 157 5.20 16.80 8.32
N ASP A 158 5.84 16.73 9.49
CA ASP A 158 5.70 17.74 10.55
C ASP A 158 6.19 19.12 10.09
N GLU A 159 7.38 19.19 9.45
CA GLU A 159 7.93 20.44 8.89
C GLU A 159 6.96 21.10 7.90
N LEU A 160 6.33 20.30 7.04
CA LEU A 160 5.38 20.77 6.05
C LEU A 160 4.01 21.11 6.66
N GLY A 161 3.68 20.54 7.82
CA GLY A 161 2.31 20.52 8.34
C GLY A 161 1.35 19.76 7.42
N LEU A 162 1.86 18.72 6.73
CA LEU A 162 1.08 17.91 5.77
C LEU A 162 0.41 16.74 6.51
N PRO A 163 -0.94 16.70 6.59
CA PRO A 163 -1.65 15.60 7.24
C PRO A 163 -1.26 14.25 6.66
N ALA A 164 -0.92 13.29 7.52
CA ALA A 164 -0.52 11.98 7.07
C ALA A 164 -0.89 10.84 8.02
N VAL A 165 -1.06 9.66 7.43
CA VAL A 165 -1.18 8.40 8.16
C VAL A 165 -0.01 7.50 7.78
N VAL A 166 0.78 7.09 8.77
CA VAL A 166 1.85 6.11 8.59
C VAL A 166 1.29 4.70 8.78
N THR A 167 1.48 3.85 7.78
CA THR A 167 1.02 2.46 7.80
C THR A 167 2.18 1.50 8.00
N GLY A 168 2.04 0.58 8.97
CA GLY A 168 3.09 -0.38 9.33
C GLY A 168 4.21 0.19 10.22
N GLY A 169 4.05 1.43 10.71
CA GLY A 169 4.94 2.03 11.70
C GLY A 169 4.75 1.43 13.09
N VAL A 170 5.71 1.65 14.00
CA VAL A 170 5.51 1.33 15.42
C VAL A 170 4.86 2.53 16.08
N PRO A 171 3.92 2.33 16.99
CA PRO A 171 3.63 3.33 18.00
C PRO A 171 4.92 3.64 18.77
N ASP A 172 5.48 4.82 18.54
CA ASP A 172 6.53 5.35 19.40
C ASP A 172 5.98 6.63 20.05
N PRO A 173 5.51 6.53 21.31
CA PRO A 173 4.99 7.68 22.05
C PRO A 173 6.04 8.79 22.21
N ASP A 174 7.33 8.45 22.13
CA ASP A 174 8.46 9.35 22.35
C ASP A 174 9.05 9.88 21.04
N ALA A 175 8.59 9.41 19.87
CA ALA A 175 9.12 9.83 18.56
C ALA A 175 8.82 11.29 18.22
N GLY A 176 7.99 12.00 18.99
CA GLY A 176 7.77 13.44 18.85
C GLY A 176 6.92 13.86 17.65
N HIS A 177 6.29 12.91 16.94
CA HIS A 177 5.47 13.15 15.75
C HIS A 177 3.96 13.19 16.07
N ALA A 178 3.55 14.02 17.03
CA ALA A 178 2.18 14.06 17.56
C ALA A 178 1.11 14.49 16.54
N GLY A 179 1.52 15.02 15.38
CA GLY A 179 0.61 15.42 14.30
C GLY A 179 0.26 14.30 13.32
N LEU A 180 0.88 13.12 13.44
CA LEU A 180 0.74 12.02 12.49
C LEU A 180 -0.08 10.87 13.09
N SER A 181 -1.09 10.41 12.34
CA SER A 181 -1.79 9.17 12.70
C SER A 181 -0.97 7.96 12.27
N THR A 182 -1.12 6.85 12.99
CA THR A 182 -0.43 5.59 12.69
C THR A 182 -1.43 4.43 12.68
N VAL A 183 -1.40 3.62 11.62
CA VAL A 183 -2.15 2.36 11.54
C VAL A 183 -1.17 1.22 11.42
N TRP A 184 -1.21 0.26 12.35
CA TRP A 184 -0.19 -0.78 12.44
C TRP A 184 -0.78 -2.15 12.77
N ALA A 185 -0.05 -3.20 12.39
CA ALA A 185 -0.36 -4.59 12.68
C ALA A 185 0.74 -5.18 13.57
N ASP A 186 0.38 -6.12 14.44
CA ASP A 186 1.33 -6.80 15.32
C ASP A 186 2.11 -7.89 14.59
N ASP A 187 3.10 -7.46 13.81
CA ASP A 187 4.05 -8.33 13.11
C ASP A 187 4.85 -9.20 14.09
N ALA A 188 5.05 -8.76 15.33
CA ALA A 188 5.78 -9.53 16.33
C ALA A 188 4.95 -10.72 16.82
N GLY A 189 3.70 -10.48 17.20
CA GLY A 189 2.74 -11.54 17.53
C GLY A 189 2.51 -12.51 16.37
N ALA A 190 2.48 -11.98 15.13
CA ALA A 190 2.31 -12.80 13.93
C ALA A 190 3.51 -13.73 13.72
N MET A 191 4.74 -13.22 13.79
CA MET A 191 5.96 -14.04 13.69
C MET A 191 6.05 -15.05 14.83
N ALA A 192 5.68 -14.68 16.06
CA ALA A 192 5.63 -15.61 17.19
C ALA A 192 4.66 -16.77 16.95
N SER A 193 3.49 -16.51 16.32
CA SER A 193 2.55 -17.57 15.93
C SER A 193 3.14 -18.54 14.90
N VAL A 194 3.88 -18.02 13.91
CA VAL A 194 4.55 -18.83 12.88
C VAL A 194 5.65 -19.70 13.50
N VAL A 195 6.52 -19.13 14.32
CA VAL A 195 7.59 -19.88 14.98
C VAL A 195 7.01 -20.90 15.95
N GLY A 196 5.97 -20.55 16.70
CA GLY A 196 5.27 -21.46 17.60
C GLY A 196 4.69 -22.66 16.87
N HIS A 197 4.01 -22.44 15.74
CA HIS A 197 3.48 -23.49 14.86
C HIS A 197 4.58 -24.43 14.36
N LEU A 198 5.63 -23.87 13.74
CA LEU A 198 6.72 -24.67 13.19
C LEU A 198 7.48 -25.43 14.29
N HIS A 199 7.67 -24.82 15.46
CA HIS A 199 8.30 -25.46 16.60
C HIS A 199 7.48 -26.66 17.13
N ALA A 200 6.16 -26.52 17.19
CA ALA A 200 5.24 -27.58 17.60
C ALA A 200 5.24 -28.77 16.62
N LEU A 201 5.48 -28.51 15.34
CA LEU A 201 5.70 -29.53 14.30
C LEU A 201 7.12 -30.16 14.34
N GLY A 202 7.96 -29.78 15.31
CA GLY A 202 9.30 -30.34 15.49
C GLY A 202 10.39 -29.61 14.71
N HIS A 203 10.08 -28.54 13.98
CA HIS A 203 11.11 -27.79 13.24
C HIS A 203 12.08 -27.11 14.21
N ARG A 204 13.38 -27.23 13.92
CA ARG A 204 14.49 -26.59 14.65
C ARG A 204 15.41 -25.78 13.75
N ARG A 205 15.43 -26.09 12.46
CA ARG A 205 16.16 -25.38 11.40
C ARG A 205 15.16 -24.65 10.51
N ILE A 206 15.03 -23.35 10.73
CA ILE A 206 14.03 -22.50 10.07
C ILE A 206 14.77 -21.36 9.38
N VAL A 207 14.52 -21.16 8.09
CA VAL A 207 15.05 -19.99 7.38
C VAL A 207 13.89 -19.08 7.02
N HIS A 208 13.97 -17.83 7.45
CA HIS A 208 13.10 -16.77 7.00
C HIS A 208 13.72 -16.11 5.76
N ILE A 209 13.09 -16.27 4.61
CA ILE A 209 13.43 -15.60 3.37
C ILE A 209 12.68 -14.25 3.40
N ALA A 210 13.39 -13.28 3.94
CA ALA A 210 12.88 -11.96 4.27
C ALA A 210 12.86 -11.06 3.03
N GLY A 211 12.10 -9.97 3.10
CA GLY A 211 12.07 -8.94 2.07
C GLY A 211 13.28 -8.00 2.09
N LEU A 212 13.05 -6.79 1.57
CA LEU A 212 14.05 -5.72 1.48
C LEU A 212 14.54 -5.28 2.86
N GLU A 213 15.86 -5.20 3.02
CA GLU A 213 16.51 -4.64 4.21
C GLU A 213 16.15 -3.16 4.41
N GLY A 214 16.21 -2.71 5.67
CA GLY A 214 15.95 -1.31 6.04
C GLY A 214 14.47 -0.92 6.07
N LEU A 215 13.56 -1.78 5.60
CA LEU A 215 12.12 -1.65 5.87
C LEU A 215 11.84 -2.01 7.33
N ALA A 216 11.09 -1.15 8.03
CA ALA A 216 10.83 -1.29 9.45
C ALA A 216 10.08 -2.59 9.81
N HIS A 217 9.18 -3.07 8.94
CA HIS A 217 8.50 -4.35 9.14
C HIS A 217 9.45 -5.55 8.92
N THR A 218 10.28 -5.53 7.87
CA THR A 218 11.27 -6.60 7.61
C THR A 218 12.23 -6.74 8.79
N GLU A 219 12.82 -5.63 9.24
CA GLU A 219 13.74 -5.61 10.38
C GLU A 219 13.08 -6.06 11.68
N ARG A 220 11.79 -5.76 11.87
CA ARG A 220 11.03 -6.25 13.01
C ARG A 220 10.83 -7.76 12.94
N ARG A 221 10.39 -8.29 11.80
CA ARG A 221 10.18 -9.73 11.60
C ARG A 221 11.48 -10.51 11.82
N MET A 222 12.60 -10.01 11.30
CA MET A 222 13.93 -10.59 11.51
C MET A 222 14.33 -10.59 13.00
N ARG A 223 14.15 -9.47 13.71
CA ARG A 223 14.43 -9.38 15.15
C ARG A 223 13.53 -10.28 15.97
N THR A 224 12.22 -10.31 15.68
CA THR A 224 11.26 -11.16 16.39
C THR A 224 11.56 -12.64 16.16
N LEU A 225 11.86 -13.04 14.93
CA LEU A 225 12.29 -14.42 14.64
C LEU A 225 13.50 -14.81 15.50
N SER A 226 14.48 -13.91 15.59
CA SER A 226 15.71 -14.14 16.35
C SER A 226 15.44 -14.24 17.86
N ALA A 227 14.54 -13.38 18.38
CA ALA A 227 14.12 -13.41 19.78
C ALA A 227 13.32 -14.69 20.13
N GLU A 228 12.39 -15.11 19.27
CA GLU A 228 11.63 -16.36 19.42
C GLU A 228 12.52 -17.60 19.30
N ALA A 229 13.53 -17.57 18.44
CA ALA A 229 14.51 -18.64 18.36
C ALA A 229 15.32 -18.76 19.66
N ALA A 230 15.82 -17.63 20.18
CA ALA A 230 16.58 -17.60 21.42
C ALA A 230 15.75 -18.07 22.62
N SER A 231 14.50 -17.62 22.76
CA SER A 231 13.62 -18.00 23.87
C SER A 231 13.28 -19.50 23.86
N ARG A 232 13.39 -20.17 22.70
CA ARG A 232 13.12 -21.60 22.50
C ARG A 232 14.38 -22.46 22.38
N GLY A 233 15.57 -21.87 22.54
CA GLY A 233 16.85 -22.58 22.41
C GLY A 233 17.13 -23.10 21.00
N LEU A 234 16.60 -22.44 19.95
CA LEU A 234 16.79 -22.83 18.55
C LEU A 234 18.02 -22.14 17.96
N SER A 235 19.07 -22.90 17.67
CA SER A 235 20.31 -22.38 17.04
C SER A 235 20.29 -22.42 15.51
N GLY A 236 19.37 -23.17 14.90
CA GLY A 236 19.25 -23.34 13.44
C GLY A 236 18.35 -22.33 12.74
N VAL A 237 18.01 -21.20 13.40
CA VAL A 237 17.05 -20.22 12.88
C VAL A 237 17.77 -18.96 12.42
N ARG A 238 17.49 -18.50 11.20
CA ARG A 238 18.07 -17.27 10.64
C ARG A 238 17.18 -16.62 9.60
N SER A 239 17.40 -15.33 9.34
CA SER A 239 16.80 -14.61 8.21
C SER A 239 17.81 -14.39 7.09
N VAL A 240 17.33 -14.40 5.85
CA VAL A 240 18.09 -14.06 4.64
C VAL A 240 17.27 -13.03 3.84
N PRO A 241 17.72 -11.77 3.76
CA PRO A 241 17.04 -10.72 3.00
C PRO A 241 17.04 -10.94 1.49
N THR A 242 16.07 -10.31 0.81
CA THR A 242 15.86 -10.35 -0.64
C THR A 242 15.25 -9.03 -1.15
N ASP A 243 14.94 -8.94 -2.43
CA ASP A 243 14.30 -7.81 -3.10
C ASP A 243 12.77 -7.97 -3.27
N TYR A 244 12.17 -8.97 -2.61
CA TYR A 244 10.77 -9.43 -2.76
C TYR A 244 10.42 -10.10 -4.10
N SER A 245 11.36 -10.23 -5.06
CA SER A 245 11.09 -10.86 -6.34
C SER A 245 10.99 -12.38 -6.23
N ASP A 246 10.19 -12.97 -7.11
CA ASP A 246 10.14 -14.41 -7.35
C ASP A 246 11.54 -14.97 -7.67
N ALA A 247 12.30 -14.27 -8.52
CA ALA A 247 13.62 -14.69 -8.96
C ALA A 247 14.63 -14.80 -7.80
N GLU A 248 14.72 -13.77 -6.95
CA GLU A 248 15.62 -13.80 -5.79
C GLU A 248 15.13 -14.77 -4.71
N GLY A 249 13.81 -14.80 -4.46
CA GLY A 249 13.21 -15.78 -3.54
C GLY A 249 13.54 -17.23 -3.92
N ALA A 250 13.43 -17.58 -5.21
CA ALA A 250 13.82 -18.90 -5.72
C ALA A 250 15.33 -19.14 -5.64
N ALA A 251 16.16 -18.13 -5.91
CA ALA A 251 17.62 -18.24 -5.83
C ALA A 251 18.12 -18.45 -4.40
N VAL A 252 17.56 -17.73 -3.43
CA VAL A 252 17.84 -17.94 -2.00
C VAL A 252 17.36 -19.32 -1.57
N THR A 253 16.16 -19.72 -1.98
CA THR A 253 15.61 -21.05 -1.65
C THR A 253 16.55 -22.18 -2.07
N ARG A 254 17.04 -22.15 -3.32
CA ARG A 254 18.02 -23.16 -3.79
C ARG A 254 19.27 -23.17 -2.93
N ARG A 255 19.86 -22.00 -2.71
CA ARG A 255 21.09 -21.84 -1.92
C ARG A 255 20.97 -22.39 -0.50
N VAL A 256 19.83 -22.18 0.17
CA VAL A 256 19.66 -22.64 1.55
C VAL A 256 19.33 -24.13 1.64
N LEU A 257 18.68 -24.70 0.63
CA LEU A 257 18.39 -26.14 0.55
C LEU A 257 19.60 -26.98 0.10
N GLU A 258 20.54 -26.40 -0.63
CA GLU A 258 21.80 -27.04 -1.02
C GLU A 258 22.88 -26.99 0.08
N ALA A 259 22.61 -26.32 1.20
CA ALA A 259 23.54 -26.25 2.33
C ALA A 259 23.75 -27.63 2.98
N ALA A 260 24.92 -27.83 3.63
CA ALA A 260 25.25 -29.10 4.30
C ALA A 260 24.19 -29.50 5.36
N GLU A 261 23.61 -28.51 6.04
CA GLU A 261 22.49 -28.68 6.95
C GLU A 261 21.30 -27.84 6.47
N PRO A 262 20.46 -28.38 5.56
CA PRO A 262 19.36 -27.61 4.98
C PRO A 262 18.27 -27.33 6.02
N PRO A 263 17.53 -26.22 5.90
CA PRO A 263 16.38 -25.96 6.76
C PRO A 263 15.29 -27.00 6.53
N THR A 264 14.49 -27.23 7.57
CA THR A 264 13.28 -28.06 7.50
C THR A 264 12.01 -27.23 7.35
N ALA A 265 12.11 -25.91 7.50
CA ALA A 265 11.02 -24.99 7.25
C ALA A 265 11.51 -23.67 6.68
N LEU A 266 10.73 -23.09 5.78
CA LEU A 266 10.95 -21.81 5.12
C LEU A 266 9.77 -20.88 5.40
N VAL A 267 10.05 -19.65 5.82
CA VAL A 267 9.05 -18.59 6.00
C VAL A 267 9.34 -17.50 4.99
N TYR A 268 8.35 -17.03 4.25
CA TYR A 268 8.53 -16.02 3.20
C TYR A 268 7.73 -14.77 3.50
N ASP A 269 8.34 -13.60 3.31
CA ASP A 269 7.73 -12.29 3.57
C ASP A 269 6.63 -11.89 2.56
N ASN A 270 6.46 -12.64 1.46
CA ASN A 270 5.30 -12.56 0.58
C ASN A 270 4.96 -13.94 -0.03
N ASP A 271 3.78 -14.03 -0.62
CA ASP A 271 3.23 -15.19 -1.31
C ASP A 271 3.94 -15.53 -2.63
N VAL A 272 4.34 -14.52 -3.40
CA VAL A 272 5.04 -14.70 -4.69
C VAL A 272 6.37 -15.43 -4.52
N MET A 273 7.19 -15.01 -3.55
CA MET A 273 8.43 -15.69 -3.19
C MET A 273 8.17 -17.09 -2.63
N ALA A 274 7.09 -17.27 -1.85
CA ALA A 274 6.73 -18.59 -1.32
C ALA A 274 6.42 -19.58 -2.44
N VAL A 275 5.63 -19.17 -3.44
CA VAL A 275 5.34 -19.99 -4.62
C VAL A 275 6.61 -20.29 -5.43
N ALA A 276 7.43 -19.27 -5.68
CA ALA A 276 8.70 -19.45 -6.39
C ALA A 276 9.65 -20.37 -5.62
N GLY A 277 9.65 -20.28 -4.30
CA GLY A 277 10.38 -21.14 -3.38
C GLY A 277 9.93 -22.60 -3.43
N VAL A 278 8.62 -22.85 -3.43
CA VAL A 278 8.07 -24.22 -3.58
C VAL A 278 8.48 -24.83 -4.92
N ALA A 279 8.40 -24.07 -6.01
CA ALA A 279 8.86 -24.52 -7.32
C ALA A 279 10.37 -24.81 -7.32
N ALA A 280 11.16 -23.96 -6.68
CA ALA A 280 12.61 -24.15 -6.52
C ALA A 280 12.95 -25.40 -5.69
N ALA A 281 12.27 -25.61 -4.56
CA ALA A 281 12.44 -26.80 -3.73
C ALA A 281 12.12 -28.09 -4.51
N SER A 282 11.00 -28.09 -5.24
CA SER A 282 10.60 -29.21 -6.10
C SER A 282 11.63 -29.50 -7.19
N SER A 283 12.24 -28.48 -7.80
CA SER A 283 13.29 -28.65 -8.80
C SER A 283 14.58 -29.29 -8.25
N LEU A 284 14.80 -29.19 -6.93
CA LEU A 284 15.89 -29.86 -6.20
C LEU A 284 15.50 -31.24 -5.66
N GLY A 285 14.26 -31.69 -5.90
CA GLY A 285 13.74 -32.97 -5.44
C GLY A 285 13.19 -32.96 -4.01
N PHE A 286 13.06 -31.80 -3.36
CA PHE A 286 12.40 -31.69 -2.05
C PHE A 286 10.88 -31.72 -2.22
N VAL A 287 10.20 -32.48 -1.36
CA VAL A 287 8.75 -32.54 -1.28
C VAL A 287 8.26 -31.60 -0.17
N VAL A 288 7.32 -30.71 -0.49
CA VAL A 288 6.64 -29.86 0.50
C VAL A 288 5.32 -30.56 0.88
N PRO A 289 5.00 -30.77 2.17
CA PRO A 289 5.75 -30.37 3.37
C PRO A 289 6.77 -31.41 3.87
N ASP A 290 6.79 -32.60 3.26
CA ASP A 290 7.46 -33.80 3.76
C ASP A 290 8.95 -33.63 4.11
N ASP A 291 9.70 -32.93 3.25
CA ASP A 291 11.12 -32.65 3.45
C ASP A 291 11.36 -31.23 3.94
N VAL A 292 10.50 -30.29 3.53
CA VAL A 292 10.55 -28.88 3.94
C VAL A 292 9.16 -28.27 4.02
N SER A 293 8.81 -27.71 5.18
CA SER A 293 7.60 -26.92 5.38
C SER A 293 7.76 -25.51 4.81
N VAL A 294 6.67 -24.91 4.30
CA VAL A 294 6.63 -23.55 3.76
C VAL A 294 5.49 -22.76 4.40
N VAL A 295 5.78 -21.52 4.82
CA VAL A 295 4.79 -20.55 5.31
C VAL A 295 4.92 -19.24 4.53
N ALA A 296 3.81 -18.70 4.05
CA ALA A 296 3.75 -17.38 3.42
C ALA A 296 3.23 -16.31 4.41
N TRP A 297 3.78 -15.10 4.34
CA TRP A 297 3.30 -13.98 5.16
C TRP A 297 1.96 -13.39 4.69
N GLU A 298 1.57 -13.63 3.44
CA GLU A 298 0.35 -13.08 2.84
C GLU A 298 -0.53 -14.22 2.31
N ASP A 299 -1.83 -14.19 2.63
CA ASP A 299 -2.82 -15.20 2.22
C ASP A 299 -3.57 -14.83 0.93
N SER A 300 -2.84 -14.73 -0.17
CA SER A 300 -3.43 -14.38 -1.47
C SER A 300 -4.08 -15.57 -2.17
N ALA A 301 -4.66 -15.33 -3.36
CA ALA A 301 -5.17 -16.39 -4.22
C ALA A 301 -4.08 -17.41 -4.60
N LEU A 302 -2.81 -16.98 -4.72
CA LEU A 302 -1.70 -17.86 -5.06
C LEU A 302 -1.56 -19.01 -4.05
N CYS A 303 -1.70 -18.73 -2.76
CA CYS A 303 -1.63 -19.73 -1.69
C CYS A 303 -2.70 -20.83 -1.81
N ARG A 304 -3.77 -20.60 -2.58
CA ARG A 304 -4.89 -21.53 -2.78
C ARG A 304 -4.96 -22.12 -4.18
N MET A 305 -4.07 -21.70 -5.09
CA MET A 305 -4.03 -22.13 -6.49
C MET A 305 -2.86 -23.07 -6.80
N VAL A 306 -1.83 -23.09 -5.95
CA VAL A 306 -0.67 -23.97 -6.09
C VAL A 306 -0.85 -25.23 -5.24
N HIS A 307 -0.15 -26.32 -5.59
CA HIS A 307 -0.09 -27.52 -4.76
C HIS A 307 1.34 -27.74 -4.24
N PRO A 308 1.52 -28.00 -2.93
CA PRO A 308 0.48 -28.01 -1.88
C PRO A 308 -0.12 -26.61 -1.64
N TRP A 309 -1.36 -26.53 -1.12
CA TRP A 309 -1.93 -25.27 -0.65
C TRP A 309 -1.06 -24.68 0.47
N LEU A 310 -0.73 -23.39 0.38
CA LEU A 310 0.25 -22.78 1.28
C LEU A 310 -0.37 -22.34 2.61
N THR A 311 0.20 -22.81 3.71
CA THR A 311 0.01 -22.24 5.05
C THR A 311 0.42 -20.77 5.00
N ALA A 312 -0.45 -19.87 5.45
CA ALA A 312 -0.22 -18.44 5.30
C ALA A 312 -0.79 -17.62 6.46
N LEU A 313 -0.21 -16.44 6.70
CA LEU A 313 -0.82 -15.43 7.59
C LEU A 313 -1.92 -14.67 6.83
N SER A 314 -3.12 -14.67 7.40
CA SER A 314 -4.30 -14.06 6.81
C SER A 314 -4.73 -12.84 7.61
N ARG A 315 -4.90 -11.71 6.92
CA ARG A 315 -5.46 -10.46 7.44
C ARG A 315 -6.41 -9.85 6.42
N ASP A 316 -7.29 -8.99 6.90
CA ASP A 316 -8.15 -8.18 6.03
C ASP A 316 -7.39 -6.90 5.60
N THR A 317 -6.58 -7.02 4.54
CA THR A 317 -5.82 -5.89 3.99
C THR A 317 -6.72 -4.78 3.43
N VAL A 318 -7.92 -5.12 2.96
CA VAL A 318 -8.91 -4.13 2.51
C VAL A 318 -9.42 -3.32 3.72
N ALA A 319 -9.76 -3.99 4.83
CA ALA A 319 -10.08 -3.30 6.09
C ALA A 319 -8.91 -2.46 6.59
N PHE A 320 -7.68 -2.94 6.48
CA PHE A 320 -6.49 -2.16 6.82
C PHE A 320 -6.43 -0.84 6.02
N GLY A 321 -6.62 -0.91 4.70
CA GLY A 321 -6.70 0.28 3.83
C GLY A 321 -7.85 1.21 4.17
N ARG A 322 -9.04 0.66 4.49
CA ARG A 322 -10.18 1.46 4.97
C ARG A 322 -9.87 2.19 6.27
N THR A 323 -9.24 1.52 7.23
CA THR A 323 -8.83 2.15 8.50
C THR A 323 -7.84 3.28 8.24
N ALA A 324 -6.79 3.04 7.44
CA ALA A 324 -5.81 4.08 7.10
C ALA A 324 -6.45 5.30 6.43
N ALA A 325 -7.38 5.09 5.49
CA ALA A 325 -8.10 6.20 4.86
C ALA A 325 -9.02 6.94 5.84
N ARG A 326 -9.73 6.24 6.73
CA ARG A 326 -10.59 6.88 7.74
C ARG A 326 -9.81 7.73 8.73
N GLU A 327 -8.65 7.25 9.20
CA GLU A 327 -7.78 8.02 10.07
C GLU A 327 -7.25 9.27 9.36
N LEU A 328 -6.95 9.19 8.07
CA LEU A 328 -6.54 10.36 7.30
C LEU A 328 -7.69 11.36 7.17
N LEU A 329 -8.91 10.89 6.87
CA LEU A 329 -10.07 11.77 6.80
C LEU A 329 -10.39 12.44 8.14
N ALA A 330 -10.20 11.73 9.25
CA ALA A 330 -10.36 12.30 10.58
C ALA A 330 -9.36 13.46 10.81
N LEU A 331 -8.10 13.29 10.40
CA LEU A 331 -7.11 14.37 10.44
C LEU A 331 -7.49 15.56 9.56
N LEU A 332 -8.04 15.31 8.35
CA LEU A 332 -8.49 16.37 7.44
C LEU A 332 -9.75 17.11 7.96
N ASP A 333 -10.52 16.47 8.84
CA ASP A 333 -11.69 17.05 9.51
C ASP A 333 -11.32 17.68 10.88
N ASP A 334 -10.06 18.09 11.07
CA ASP A 334 -9.49 18.68 12.30
C ASP A 334 -9.57 17.77 13.56
N GLY A 335 -9.67 16.46 13.35
CA GLY A 335 -9.60 15.45 14.40
C GLY A 335 -8.16 15.26 14.94
N PRO A 336 -8.01 14.74 16.17
CA PRO A 336 -6.69 14.47 16.73
C PRO A 336 -6.02 13.30 16.02
N ALA A 337 -4.68 13.33 15.97
CA ALA A 337 -3.90 12.18 15.54
C ALA A 337 -4.15 10.97 16.45
N ALA A 338 -4.18 9.78 15.85
CA ALA A 338 -4.49 8.54 16.52
C ALA A 338 -3.54 7.42 16.12
N THR A 339 -3.30 6.52 17.07
CA THR A 339 -2.59 5.26 16.84
C THR A 339 -3.59 4.12 16.89
N VAL A 340 -3.80 3.45 15.77
CA VAL A 340 -4.77 2.36 15.62
C VAL A 340 -4.04 1.05 15.35
N GLN A 341 -4.21 0.09 16.24
CA GLN A 341 -3.78 -1.28 16.02
C GLN A 341 -4.89 -2.06 15.31
N VAL A 342 -4.60 -2.67 14.16
CA VAL A 342 -5.52 -3.58 13.49
C VAL A 342 -5.48 -4.98 14.13
N PRO A 343 -6.49 -5.84 13.90
CA PRO A 343 -6.47 -7.21 14.39
C PRO A 343 -5.22 -7.98 13.98
N LEU A 344 -4.72 -8.81 14.89
CA LEU A 344 -3.57 -9.70 14.66
C LEU A 344 -3.84 -10.62 13.44
N PRO A 345 -2.89 -10.73 12.49
CA PRO A 345 -2.99 -11.71 11.41
C PRO A 345 -3.11 -13.14 11.96
N ARG A 346 -4.02 -13.93 11.39
CA ARG A 346 -4.23 -15.32 11.81
C ARG A 346 -3.45 -16.27 10.93
N LEU A 347 -2.72 -17.21 11.53
CA LEU A 347 -2.10 -18.30 10.78
C LEU A 347 -3.19 -19.26 10.28
N ILE A 348 -3.27 -19.43 8.97
CA ILE A 348 -4.16 -20.38 8.32
C ILE A 348 -3.33 -21.58 7.91
N GLU A 349 -3.42 -22.65 8.70
CA GLU A 349 -2.76 -23.92 8.45
C GLU A 349 -3.36 -24.59 7.19
N ARG A 350 -2.48 -25.01 6.28
CA ARG A 350 -2.81 -25.74 5.05
C ARG A 350 -1.79 -26.86 4.80
N GLU A 351 -1.74 -27.35 3.58
CA GLU A 351 -0.98 -28.53 3.17
C GLU A 351 0.55 -28.31 3.18
N SER A 352 1.04 -27.07 3.11
CA SER A 352 2.47 -26.80 2.99
C SER A 352 3.27 -26.84 4.29
N THR A 353 2.64 -27.16 5.44
CA THR A 353 3.35 -27.40 6.70
C THR A 353 3.02 -28.77 7.27
N GLY A 354 4.03 -29.49 7.76
CA GLY A 354 3.87 -30.81 8.35
C GLY A 354 4.97 -31.14 9.37
N PRO A 355 4.84 -32.24 10.13
CA PRO A 355 5.82 -32.64 11.12
C PRO A 355 7.17 -32.98 10.46
N VAL A 356 8.27 -32.66 11.14
CA VAL A 356 9.61 -33.06 10.69
C VAL A 356 9.72 -34.58 10.64
N ARG A 357 10.16 -35.13 9.50
CA ARG A 357 10.46 -36.56 9.38
C ARG A 357 11.66 -36.94 10.24
N GLY A 358 11.49 -37.95 11.10
CA GLY A 358 12.58 -38.55 11.89
C GLY A 358 12.99 -37.77 13.14
N ALA A 359 12.08 -36.96 13.71
CA ALA A 359 12.27 -36.29 15.00
C ALA A 359 12.26 -37.26 16.19
#